data_AF-A0A2G6MQX1-F1
#
_entry.id   AF-A0A2G6MQX1-F1
#
_cell.length_a   1.000
_cell.length_b   1.000
_cell.length_c   1.000
_cell.angle_alpha   90.00
_cell.angle_beta   90.00
_cell.angle_gamma   90.00
#
_symmetry.space_group_name_H-M   'P 1'
#
loop_
_entity.id
_entity.type
_entity.pdbx_description
1 polymer ?
#
loop_
_entity_poly.entity_id
_entity_poly.type
_entity_poly.pdbx_seq_one_letter_code
_entity_poly.pdbx_strand_id
1 'polypeptide(L)'
;STNPVLLYTIMGLVNGIYISSHNAIRGLPRGATIGNFFRSILAIPVAILLNTLLALLLGGIGAVDVTGTLQKWAAIISKFASDCVAAVIEGLADRQTNIRARLQGYQRKITQVFSVFSKLDLLFPEEDVLAVLQSPKVTIKTLRREARDLEQLSIVNALDLMYFWMYQPRARKALEILVQEMSEEEWLIFYRSQLILTCHREISQVLVNGLVGKHFAKALAFYLDQSLQYIDDIQRLREKFPLKN
;
A
#
# COMPACT_ATOMS: atom_id res chain seq x y z
N SER A 1 -39.13 31.73 -22.17
CA SER A 1 -37.87 32.22 -21.57
C SER A 1 -36.95 31.05 -21.29
N THR A 2 -35.78 31.00 -21.91
CA THR A 2 -34.72 30.06 -21.54
C THR A 2 -34.22 30.44 -20.15
N ASN A 3 -34.27 29.50 -19.20
CA ASN A 3 -33.70 29.67 -17.87
C ASN A 3 -32.27 29.08 -17.90
N PRO A 4 -31.22 29.91 -18.01
CA PRO A 4 -29.85 29.41 -18.19
C PRO A 4 -29.38 28.61 -16.97
N VAL A 5 -29.82 29.00 -15.77
CA VAL A 5 -29.52 28.28 -14.52
C VAL A 5 -30.07 26.86 -14.57
N LEU A 6 -31.32 26.70 -15.00
CA LEU A 6 -31.94 25.38 -15.15
C LEU A 6 -31.19 24.52 -16.18
N LEU A 7 -30.80 25.09 -17.33
CA LEU A 7 -30.05 24.39 -18.36
C LEU A 7 -28.69 23.88 -17.85
N TYR A 8 -27.87 24.75 -17.26
CA TYR A 8 -26.56 24.36 -16.74
C TYR A 8 -26.66 23.39 -15.55
N THR A 9 -27.70 23.52 -14.72
CA THR A 9 -27.97 22.56 -13.65
C THR A 9 -28.28 21.18 -14.21
N ILE A 10 -29.13 21.07 -15.24
CA ILE A 10 -29.44 19.80 -15.89
C ILE A 10 -28.20 19.21 -16.57
N MET A 11 -27.43 20.04 -17.31
CA MET A 11 -26.19 19.58 -17.96
C MET A 11 -25.18 19.05 -16.93
N GLY A 12 -24.99 19.76 -15.82
CA GLY A 12 -24.12 19.33 -14.73
C GLY A 12 -24.57 18.01 -14.09
N LEU A 13 -25.87 17.86 -13.83
CA LEU A 13 -26.46 16.64 -13.29
C LEU A 13 -26.28 15.45 -14.24
N VAL A 14 -26.60 15.61 -15.53
CA VAL A 14 -26.45 14.55 -16.54
C VAL A 14 -24.99 14.14 -16.66
N ASN A 15 -24.05 15.10 -16.66
CA ASN A 15 -22.62 14.80 -16.69
C ASN A 15 -22.18 14.02 -15.43
N GLY A 16 -22.64 14.44 -14.24
CA GLY A 16 -22.35 13.75 -12.99
C GLY A 16 -22.85 12.31 -12.98
N ILE A 17 -24.09 12.08 -13.44
CA ILE A 17 -24.67 10.74 -13.59
C ILE A 17 -23.83 9.91 -14.57
N TYR A 18 -23.55 10.44 -15.75
CA TYR A 18 -22.78 9.73 -16.78
C TYR A 18 -21.41 9.27 -16.28
N ILE A 19 -20.63 10.18 -15.68
CA ILE A 19 -19.28 9.87 -15.17
C ILE A 19 -19.36 8.86 -14.03
N SER A 20 -20.28 9.05 -13.08
CA SER A 20 -20.45 8.15 -11.94
C SER A 20 -20.88 6.74 -12.38
N SER A 21 -21.86 6.63 -13.29
CA SER A 21 -22.29 5.34 -13.83
C SER A 21 -21.17 4.63 -14.59
N HIS A 22 -20.41 5.35 -15.43
CA HIS A 22 -19.28 4.77 -16.14
C HIS A 22 -18.18 4.27 -15.20
N ASN A 23 -17.91 5.02 -14.14
CA ASN A 23 -16.93 4.64 -13.12
C ASN A 23 -17.40 3.44 -12.27
N ALA A 24 -18.70 3.35 -11.98
CA ALA A 24 -19.29 2.18 -11.35
C ALA A 24 -19.14 0.93 -12.24
N ILE A 25 -19.43 1.05 -13.54
CA ILE A 25 -19.29 -0.05 -14.51
C ILE A 25 -17.82 -0.51 -14.62
N ARG A 26 -16.87 0.43 -14.56
CA ARG A 26 -15.43 0.14 -14.53
C ARG A 26 -14.94 -0.53 -13.24
N GLY A 27 -15.78 -0.63 -12.21
CA GLY A 27 -15.43 -1.25 -10.94
C GLY A 27 -14.58 -0.37 -10.01
N LEU A 28 -14.62 0.96 -10.17
CA LEU A 28 -13.93 1.86 -9.25
C LEU A 28 -14.49 1.76 -7.83
N PRO A 29 -13.68 2.05 -6.78
CA PRO A 29 -14.16 2.09 -5.41
C PRO A 29 -15.34 3.05 -5.25
N ARG A 30 -16.33 2.69 -4.41
CA ARG A 30 -17.55 3.50 -4.20
C ARG A 30 -17.27 4.96 -3.89
N GLY A 31 -16.20 5.24 -3.13
CA GLY A 31 -15.76 6.61 -2.82
C GLY A 31 -15.34 7.40 -4.06
N ALA A 32 -14.62 6.78 -5.01
CA ALA A 32 -14.24 7.41 -6.27
C ALA A 32 -15.46 7.66 -7.16
N THR A 33 -16.42 6.74 -7.19
CA THR A 33 -17.68 6.89 -7.95
C THR A 33 -18.51 8.07 -7.44
N ILE A 34 -18.69 8.16 -6.12
CA ILE A 34 -19.43 9.28 -5.48
C ILE A 34 -18.66 10.60 -5.68
N GLY A 35 -17.34 10.62 -5.49
CA GLY A 35 -16.56 11.83 -5.70
C GLY A 35 -16.63 12.32 -7.15
N ASN A 36 -16.56 11.40 -8.11
CA ASN A 36 -16.62 11.74 -9.53
C ASN A 36 -17.98 12.30 -9.96
N PHE A 37 -19.08 11.98 -9.26
CA PHE A 37 -20.38 12.63 -9.47
C PHE A 37 -20.30 14.15 -9.28
N PHE A 38 -19.55 14.61 -8.28
CA PHE A 38 -19.35 16.03 -7.97
C PHE A 38 -18.16 16.66 -8.71
N ARG A 39 -17.45 15.92 -9.55
CA ARG A 39 -16.22 16.38 -10.23
C ARG A 39 -16.42 17.70 -10.97
N SER A 40 -17.54 17.86 -11.67
CA SER A 40 -17.83 19.06 -12.46
C SER A 40 -17.95 20.31 -11.58
N ILE A 41 -18.52 20.17 -10.38
CA ILE A 41 -18.68 21.28 -9.43
C ILE A 41 -17.33 21.63 -8.81
N LEU A 42 -16.54 20.63 -8.43
CA LEU A 42 -15.21 20.80 -7.85
C LEU A 42 -14.18 21.34 -8.85
N ALA A 43 -14.38 21.11 -10.15
CA ALA A 43 -13.49 21.60 -11.20
C ALA A 43 -13.63 23.10 -11.46
N ILE A 44 -14.77 23.72 -11.15
CA ILE A 44 -15.01 25.16 -11.36
C ILE A 44 -14.01 26.03 -10.59
N PRO A 45 -13.85 25.90 -9.26
CA PRO A 45 -12.87 26.71 -8.52
C PRO A 45 -11.44 26.45 -8.99
N VAL A 46 -11.11 25.21 -9.37
CA VAL A 46 -9.78 24.85 -9.91
C VAL A 46 -9.55 25.52 -11.27
N ALA A 47 -10.55 25.55 -12.15
CA ALA A 47 -10.46 26.21 -13.45
C ALA A 47 -10.28 27.73 -13.30
N ILE A 48 -11.00 28.37 -12.38
CA ILE A 48 -10.85 29.80 -12.08
C ILE A 48 -9.45 30.11 -11.54
N LEU A 49 -8.93 29.28 -10.63
CA LEU A 49 -7.58 29.42 -10.10
C LEU A 49 -6.53 29.30 -11.22
N LEU A 50 -6.62 28.25 -12.04
CA LEU A 50 -5.71 28.03 -13.17
C LEU A 50 -5.76 29.18 -14.17
N ASN A 51 -6.97 29.65 -14.51
CA ASN A 51 -7.15 30.78 -15.42
C ASN A 51 -6.49 32.06 -14.86
N THR A 52 -6.64 32.32 -13.56
CA THR A 52 -6.02 33.47 -12.89
C THR A 52 -4.49 33.36 -12.87
N LEU A 53 -3.95 32.18 -12.55
CA LEU A 53 -2.50 31.95 -12.56
C LEU A 53 -1.90 32.15 -13.96
N LEU A 54 -2.55 31.62 -14.99
CA LEU A 54 -2.14 31.82 -16.37
C LEU A 54 -2.24 33.29 -16.80
N ALA A 55 -3.26 34.02 -16.33
CA ALA A 55 -3.38 35.46 -16.59
C ALA A 55 -2.20 36.25 -16.02
N LEU A 56 -1.79 35.94 -14.79
CA LEU A 56 -0.64 36.58 -14.14
C LEU A 56 0.67 36.25 -14.87
N LEU A 57 0.86 35.00 -15.28
CA LEU A 57 2.04 34.57 -16.03
C LEU A 57 2.11 35.25 -17.41
N LEU A 58 1.00 35.27 -18.15
CA LEU A 58 0.93 35.91 -19.47
C LEU A 58 1.10 37.44 -19.37
N GLY A 59 0.51 38.07 -18.35
CA GLY A 59 0.72 39.50 -18.08
C GLY A 59 2.17 39.81 -17.72
N GLY A 60 2.82 38.95 -16.92
CA GLY A 60 4.22 39.10 -16.52
C GLY A 60 5.22 39.00 -17.66
N ILE A 61 4.91 38.25 -18.73
CA ILE A 61 5.74 38.16 -19.95
C ILE A 61 5.37 39.20 -21.02
N GLY A 62 4.46 40.13 -20.71
CA GLY A 62 4.08 41.23 -21.61
C GLY A 62 3.13 40.84 -22.75
N ALA A 63 2.32 39.79 -22.58
CA ALA A 63 1.33 39.42 -23.59
C ALA A 63 0.27 40.53 -23.77
N VAL A 64 0.00 40.91 -25.03
CA VAL A 64 -0.82 42.09 -25.37
C VAL A 64 -2.32 41.86 -25.11
N ASP A 65 -2.84 40.66 -25.39
CA ASP A 65 -4.26 40.31 -25.18
C ASP A 65 -4.38 39.03 -24.34
N VAL A 66 -4.12 39.18 -23.04
CA VAL A 66 -4.19 38.07 -22.07
C VAL A 66 -5.61 37.50 -22.01
N THR A 67 -6.62 38.37 -21.87
CA THR A 67 -8.02 37.96 -21.70
C THR A 67 -8.55 37.21 -22.93
N GLY A 68 -8.32 37.73 -24.14
CA GLY A 68 -8.76 37.07 -25.37
C GLY A 68 -8.01 35.76 -25.63
N THR A 69 -6.73 35.68 -25.25
CA THR A 69 -5.96 34.43 -25.30
C THR A 69 -6.55 33.39 -24.33
N LEU A 70 -6.76 33.75 -23.07
CA LEU A 70 -7.34 32.84 -22.08
C LEU A 70 -8.75 32.39 -22.45
N GLN A 71 -9.56 33.27 -23.03
CA GLN A 71 -10.89 32.92 -23.52
C GLN A 71 -10.84 31.85 -24.62
N LYS A 72 -9.87 31.92 -25.55
CA LYS A 72 -9.65 30.87 -26.57
C LYS A 72 -9.21 29.54 -25.95
N TRP A 73 -8.53 29.59 -24.81
CA TRP A 73 -8.05 28.41 -24.06
C TRP A 73 -9.02 27.93 -22.98
N ALA A 74 -10.17 28.57 -22.80
CA ALA A 74 -11.11 28.29 -21.70
C ALA A 74 -11.54 26.81 -21.65
N ALA A 75 -11.78 26.20 -22.81
CA ALA A 75 -12.12 24.78 -22.89
C ALA A 75 -10.98 23.87 -22.41
N ILE A 76 -9.73 24.19 -22.78
CA ILE A 76 -8.54 23.42 -22.39
C ILE A 76 -8.30 23.56 -20.88
N ILE A 77 -8.38 24.79 -20.35
CA ILE A 77 -8.22 25.06 -18.92
C ILE A 77 -9.30 24.32 -18.11
N SER A 78 -10.56 24.38 -18.57
CA SER A 78 -11.68 23.71 -17.90
C SER A 78 -11.53 22.18 -17.91
N LYS A 79 -11.07 21.61 -19.03
CA LYS A 79 -10.83 20.17 -19.15
C LYS A 79 -9.68 19.73 -18.25
N PHE A 80 -8.57 20.46 -18.26
CA PHE A 80 -7.42 20.18 -17.39
C PHE A 80 -7.79 20.25 -15.91
N ALA A 81 -8.54 21.27 -15.49
CA ALA A 81 -9.06 21.38 -14.12
C ALA A 81 -9.88 20.15 -13.71
N SER A 82 -10.75 19.67 -14.60
CA SER A 82 -11.57 18.47 -14.35
C SER A 82 -10.72 17.21 -14.21
N ASP A 83 -9.70 17.03 -15.05
CA ASP A 83 -8.82 15.86 -15.00
C ASP A 83 -7.91 15.90 -13.75
N CYS A 84 -7.48 17.09 -13.29
CA CYS A 84 -6.79 17.24 -12.00
C CYS A 84 -7.67 16.81 -10.82
N VAL A 85 -8.94 17.25 -10.80
CA VAL A 85 -9.89 16.84 -9.75
C VAL A 85 -10.12 15.33 -9.77
N ALA A 86 -10.28 14.73 -10.96
CA ALA A 86 -10.41 13.28 -11.10
C ALA A 86 -9.19 12.55 -10.51
N ALA A 87 -7.98 12.98 -10.87
CA ALA A 87 -6.74 12.38 -10.38
C ALA A 87 -6.63 12.42 -8.85
N VAL A 88 -7.08 13.52 -8.22
CA VAL A 88 -7.11 13.62 -6.75
C VAL A 88 -8.14 12.66 -6.15
N ILE A 89 -9.37 12.66 -6.66
CA ILE A 89 -10.47 11.82 -6.13
C ILE A 89 -10.12 10.34 -6.25
N GLU A 90 -9.70 9.91 -7.43
CA GLU A 90 -9.36 8.52 -7.73
C GLU A 90 -8.09 8.11 -6.97
N GLY A 91 -7.05 8.95 -6.97
CA GLY A 91 -5.81 8.68 -6.25
C GLY A 91 -5.99 8.52 -4.74
N LEU A 92 -6.89 9.29 -4.13
CA LEU A 92 -7.23 9.14 -2.70
C LEU A 92 -8.03 7.86 -2.42
N ALA A 93 -9.01 7.55 -3.27
CA ALA A 93 -9.81 6.34 -3.14
C ALA A 93 -8.96 5.07 -3.34
N ASP A 94 -8.08 5.07 -4.34
CA ASP A 94 -7.14 3.99 -4.62
C ASP A 94 -6.12 3.83 -3.49
N ARG A 95 -5.62 4.95 -2.94
CA ARG A 95 -4.76 4.91 -1.75
C ARG A 95 -5.45 4.18 -0.60
N GLN A 96 -6.69 4.53 -0.29
CA GLN A 96 -7.43 3.93 0.82
C GLN A 96 -7.71 2.43 0.56
N THR A 97 -8.09 2.09 -0.66
CA THR A 97 -8.38 0.71 -1.07
C THR A 97 -7.13 -0.17 -0.97
N ASN A 98 -5.99 0.33 -1.47
CA ASN A 98 -4.71 -0.36 -1.38
C ASN A 98 -4.29 -0.56 0.08
N ILE A 99 -4.35 0.48 0.93
CA ILE A 99 -4.02 0.35 2.36
C ILE A 99 -4.91 -0.71 3.01
N ARG A 100 -6.23 -0.70 2.77
CA ARG A 100 -7.16 -1.68 3.34
C ARG A 100 -6.84 -3.11 2.90
N ALA A 101 -6.59 -3.31 1.61
CA ALA A 101 -6.20 -4.63 1.08
C ALA A 101 -4.88 -5.12 1.68
N ARG A 102 -3.92 -4.22 1.91
CA ARG A 102 -2.65 -4.54 2.57
C ARG A 102 -2.81 -4.85 4.05
N LEU A 103 -3.63 -4.11 4.78
CA LEU A 103 -3.95 -4.41 6.18
C LEU A 103 -4.49 -5.83 6.31
N GLN A 104 -5.47 -6.21 5.48
CA GLN A 104 -6.03 -7.58 5.49
C GLN A 104 -4.97 -8.66 5.18
N GLY A 105 -4.10 -8.39 4.21
CA GLY A 105 -3.01 -9.30 3.85
C GLY A 105 -2.00 -9.49 4.99
N TYR A 106 -1.56 -8.39 5.60
CA TYR A 106 -0.64 -8.43 6.74
C TYR A 106 -1.27 -9.07 7.96
N GLN A 107 -2.50 -8.71 8.33
CA GLN A 107 -3.21 -9.32 9.45
C GLN A 107 -3.24 -10.84 9.31
N ARG A 108 -3.59 -11.36 8.13
CA ARG A 108 -3.57 -12.80 7.87
C ARG A 108 -2.19 -13.43 8.09
N LYS A 109 -1.12 -12.79 7.59
CA LYS A 109 0.25 -13.30 7.72
C LYS A 109 0.78 -13.22 9.15
N ILE A 110 0.48 -12.14 9.86
CA ILE A 110 0.85 -11.96 11.26
C ILE A 110 0.12 -12.98 12.14
N THR A 111 -1.18 -13.23 11.91
CA THR A 111 -1.91 -14.30 12.59
C THR A 111 -1.29 -15.67 12.32
N GLN A 112 -0.80 -15.93 11.11
CA GLN A 112 -0.07 -17.17 10.81
C GLN A 112 1.25 -17.26 11.58
N VAL A 113 2.01 -16.17 11.69
CA VAL A 113 3.22 -16.09 12.51
C VAL A 113 2.92 -16.40 13.98
N PHE A 114 1.89 -15.77 14.56
CA PHE A 114 1.50 -16.03 15.95
C PHE A 114 1.01 -17.46 16.15
N SER A 115 0.30 -18.04 15.18
CA SER A 115 -0.09 -19.45 15.23
C SER A 115 1.10 -20.40 15.21
N VAL A 116 2.15 -20.10 14.44
CA VAL A 116 3.41 -20.87 14.48
C VAL A 116 4.06 -20.77 15.85
N PHE A 117 4.14 -19.55 16.40
CA PHE A 117 4.71 -19.33 17.73
C PHE A 117 3.95 -20.11 18.81
N SER A 118 2.62 -20.02 18.88
CA SER A 118 1.83 -20.78 19.86
C SER A 118 1.99 -22.29 19.72
N LYS A 119 2.17 -22.81 18.50
CA LYS A 119 2.43 -24.25 18.28
C LYS A 119 3.83 -24.64 18.76
N LEU A 120 4.83 -23.79 18.54
CA LEU A 120 6.17 -24.00 19.08
C LEU A 120 6.14 -24.00 20.62
N ASP A 121 5.44 -23.05 21.22
CA ASP A 121 5.28 -22.94 22.68
C ASP A 121 4.66 -24.21 23.29
N LEU A 122 3.64 -24.77 22.64
CA LEU A 122 3.04 -26.06 23.05
C LEU A 122 3.97 -27.26 22.87
N LEU A 123 4.87 -27.23 21.88
CA LEU A 123 5.84 -28.32 21.63
C LEU A 123 7.03 -28.27 22.60
N PHE A 124 7.37 -27.09 23.12
CA PHE A 124 8.52 -26.88 24.01
C PHE A 124 8.13 -26.08 25.26
N PRO A 125 7.25 -26.62 26.13
CA PRO A 125 6.74 -25.88 27.30
C PRO A 125 7.83 -25.50 28.31
N GLU A 126 8.97 -26.18 28.29
CA GLU A 126 10.11 -25.94 29.19
C GLU A 126 11.15 -24.98 28.58
N GLU A 127 10.98 -24.55 27.32
CA GLU A 127 11.90 -23.63 26.64
C GLU A 127 11.31 -22.22 26.55
N ASP A 128 12.14 -21.18 26.69
CA ASP A 128 11.75 -19.83 26.30
C ASP A 128 11.76 -19.72 24.76
N VAL A 129 10.60 -20.02 24.15
CA VAL A 129 10.45 -19.99 22.68
C VAL A 129 10.76 -18.61 22.10
N LEU A 130 10.46 -17.54 22.84
CA LEU A 130 10.75 -16.19 22.39
C LEU A 130 12.27 -15.96 22.30
N ALA A 131 13.04 -16.48 23.26
CA ALA A 131 14.51 -16.48 23.20
C ALA A 131 15.04 -17.39 22.07
N VAL A 132 14.42 -18.54 21.82
CA VAL A 132 14.78 -19.43 20.71
C VAL A 132 14.64 -18.72 19.36
N LEU A 133 13.58 -17.91 19.17
CA LEU A 133 13.38 -17.12 17.94
C LEU A 133 14.48 -16.06 17.70
N GLN A 134 15.21 -15.65 18.75
CA GLN A 134 16.30 -14.68 18.61
C GLN A 134 17.52 -15.28 17.86
N SER A 135 17.62 -16.60 17.79
CA SER A 135 18.70 -17.31 17.10
C SER A 135 18.16 -18.10 15.89
N PRO A 136 18.15 -17.50 14.68
CA PRO A 136 17.56 -18.09 13.48
C PRO A 136 18.04 -19.51 13.15
N LYS A 137 19.33 -19.78 13.38
CA LYS A 137 19.92 -21.11 13.16
C LYS A 137 19.40 -22.14 14.15
N VAL A 138 19.22 -21.75 15.42
CA VAL A 138 18.62 -22.62 16.43
C VAL A 138 17.15 -22.81 16.12
N THR A 139 16.42 -21.74 15.81
CA THR A 139 15.00 -21.80 15.42
C THR A 139 14.77 -22.80 14.28
N ILE A 140 15.52 -22.69 13.17
CA ILE A 140 15.38 -23.62 12.05
C ILE A 140 15.74 -25.04 12.45
N LYS A 141 16.80 -25.24 13.24
CA LYS A 141 17.21 -26.58 13.67
C LYS A 141 16.14 -27.24 14.55
N THR A 142 15.57 -26.50 15.50
CA THR A 142 14.48 -26.95 16.37
C THR A 142 13.24 -27.30 15.56
N LEU A 143 12.81 -26.38 14.68
CA LEU A 143 11.67 -26.60 13.78
C LEU A 143 11.89 -27.80 12.87
N ARG A 144 13.07 -27.97 12.28
CA ARG A 144 13.36 -29.09 11.39
C ARG A 144 13.30 -30.44 12.08
N ARG A 145 13.76 -30.51 13.34
CA ARG A 145 13.81 -31.75 14.11
C ARG A 145 12.42 -32.20 14.53
N GLU A 146 11.55 -31.26 14.91
CA GLU A 146 10.33 -31.56 15.67
C GLU A 146 9.05 -31.24 14.87
N ALA A 147 9.11 -30.28 13.93
CA ALA A 147 7.96 -29.80 13.18
C ALA A 147 8.34 -29.22 11.81
N ARG A 148 8.73 -30.10 10.87
CA ARG A 148 9.17 -29.70 9.52
C ARG A 148 8.15 -28.83 8.77
N ASP A 149 6.85 -29.07 8.98
CA ASP A 149 5.79 -28.26 8.39
C ASP A 149 5.80 -26.82 8.92
N LEU A 150 6.14 -26.63 10.20
CA LEU A 150 6.28 -25.30 10.80
C LEU A 150 7.55 -24.59 10.33
N GLU A 151 8.64 -25.32 10.03
CA GLU A 151 9.83 -24.76 9.36
C GLU A 151 9.43 -24.10 8.03
N GLN A 152 8.78 -24.88 7.16
CA GLN A 152 8.37 -24.40 5.84
C GLN A 152 7.37 -23.23 5.96
N LEU A 153 6.39 -23.33 6.86
CA LEU A 153 5.42 -22.26 7.09
C LEU A 153 6.09 -20.98 7.59
N SER A 154 7.08 -21.07 8.48
CA SER A 154 7.84 -19.91 8.96
C SER A 154 8.60 -19.23 7.84
N ILE A 155 9.30 -20.01 7.01
CA ILE A 155 10.05 -19.52 5.85
C ILE A 155 9.12 -18.81 4.85
N VAL A 156 7.98 -19.44 4.52
CA VAL A 156 6.98 -18.86 3.60
C VAL A 156 6.42 -17.56 4.15
N ASN A 157 6.05 -17.52 5.44
CA ASN A 157 5.53 -16.31 6.06
C ASN A 157 6.54 -15.17 6.03
N ALA A 158 7.80 -15.44 6.36
CA ALA A 158 8.84 -14.41 6.35
C ALA A 158 9.11 -13.90 4.92
N LEU A 159 9.17 -14.79 3.93
CA LEU A 159 9.33 -14.40 2.52
C LEU A 159 8.14 -13.58 2.00
N ASP A 160 6.91 -13.97 2.37
CA ASP A 160 5.70 -13.24 1.99
C ASP A 160 5.65 -11.84 2.62
N LEU A 161 6.03 -11.72 3.90
CA LEU A 161 6.09 -10.44 4.61
C LEU A 161 7.19 -9.52 4.03
N MET A 162 8.35 -10.07 3.70
CA MET A 162 9.40 -9.36 2.96
C MET A 162 8.90 -8.90 1.59
N TYR A 163 8.24 -9.78 0.84
CA TYR A 163 7.66 -9.44 -0.47
C TYR A 163 6.59 -8.35 -0.36
N PHE A 164 5.73 -8.40 0.67
CA PHE A 164 4.76 -7.34 0.91
C PHE A 164 5.46 -6.02 1.15
N TRP A 165 6.46 -5.98 2.04
CA TRP A 165 7.18 -4.75 2.37
C TRP A 165 7.92 -4.13 1.18
N MET A 166 8.57 -4.97 0.37
CA MET A 166 9.47 -4.52 -0.69
C MET A 166 8.77 -4.27 -2.03
N TYR A 167 7.65 -4.96 -2.32
CA TYR A 167 7.03 -4.91 -3.63
C TYR A 167 5.60 -4.36 -3.64
N GLN A 168 4.81 -4.59 -2.57
CA GLN A 168 3.38 -4.27 -2.64
C GLN A 168 3.10 -2.77 -2.38
N PRO A 169 2.27 -2.11 -3.22
CA PRO A 169 1.92 -0.70 -3.02
C PRO A 169 1.30 -0.46 -1.65
N ARG A 170 1.73 0.62 -0.99
CA ARG A 170 1.26 1.06 0.34
C ARG A 170 1.45 0.04 1.48
N ALA A 171 2.17 -1.07 1.25
CA ALA A 171 2.39 -2.10 2.26
C ALA A 171 3.18 -1.58 3.45
N ARG A 172 4.20 -0.74 3.22
CA ARG A 172 4.93 -0.09 4.32
C ARG A 172 4.01 0.65 5.27
N LYS A 173 3.11 1.47 4.73
CA LYS A 173 2.16 2.23 5.54
C LYS A 173 1.17 1.34 6.30
N ALA A 174 0.73 0.24 5.68
CA ALA A 174 -0.15 -0.72 6.35
C ALA A 174 0.56 -1.42 7.52
N LEU A 175 1.81 -1.84 7.35
CA LEU A 175 2.57 -2.45 8.44
C LEU A 175 2.86 -1.45 9.56
N GLU A 176 3.19 -0.19 9.24
CA GLU A 176 3.33 0.86 10.27
C GLU A 176 2.08 1.01 11.15
N ILE A 177 0.89 0.91 10.57
CA ILE A 177 -0.38 0.98 11.33
C ILE A 177 -0.49 -0.21 12.28
N LEU A 178 -0.22 -1.43 11.79
CA LEU A 178 -0.32 -2.64 12.60
C LEU A 178 0.71 -2.68 13.72
N VAL A 179 1.95 -2.26 13.45
CA VAL A 179 3.02 -2.24 14.46
C VAL A 179 2.72 -1.28 15.61
N GLN A 180 2.01 -0.17 15.35
CA GLN A 180 1.57 0.75 16.41
C GLN A 180 0.51 0.15 17.33
N GLU A 181 -0.19 -0.88 16.88
CA GLU A 181 -1.24 -1.58 17.64
C GLU A 181 -0.71 -2.81 18.38
N MET A 182 0.52 -3.25 18.09
CA MET A 182 1.14 -4.44 18.70
C MET A 182 1.60 -4.17 20.13
N SER A 183 1.44 -5.18 20.99
CA SER A 183 2.13 -5.24 22.28
C SER A 183 3.65 -5.42 22.11
N GLU A 184 4.41 -5.30 23.22
CA GLU A 184 5.84 -5.60 23.20
C GLU A 184 6.13 -7.03 22.73
N GLU A 185 5.38 -7.98 23.29
CA GLU A 185 5.55 -9.39 23.03
C GLU A 185 5.17 -9.72 21.58
N GLU A 186 4.05 -9.21 21.08
CA GLU A 186 3.62 -9.37 19.70
C GLU A 186 4.67 -8.83 18.72
N TRP A 187 5.24 -7.66 19.03
CA TRP A 187 6.33 -7.09 18.24
C TRP A 187 7.56 -7.99 18.25
N LEU A 188 7.98 -8.50 19.42
CA LEU A 188 9.15 -9.37 19.53
C LEU A 188 8.94 -10.69 18.79
N ILE A 189 7.76 -11.32 18.90
CA ILE A 189 7.42 -12.54 18.15
C ILE A 189 7.47 -12.24 16.64
N PHE A 190 6.80 -11.17 16.20
CA PHE A 190 6.77 -10.76 14.81
C PHE A 190 8.19 -10.52 14.27
N TYR A 191 8.96 -9.64 14.91
CA TYR A 191 10.31 -9.26 14.47
C TYR A 191 11.26 -10.46 14.46
N ARG A 192 11.34 -11.22 15.56
CA ARG A 192 12.27 -12.35 15.69
C ARG A 192 11.93 -13.47 14.69
N SER A 193 10.65 -13.68 14.40
CA SER A 193 10.25 -14.63 13.34
C SER A 193 10.78 -14.25 11.95
N GLN A 194 11.01 -12.96 11.67
CA GLN A 194 11.58 -12.51 10.39
C GLN A 194 13.07 -12.80 10.28
N LEU A 195 13.79 -12.92 11.40
CA LEU A 195 15.24 -13.16 11.40
C LEU A 195 15.64 -14.46 10.71
N ILE A 196 14.70 -15.39 10.52
CA ILE A 196 14.89 -16.60 9.69
C ILE A 196 15.41 -16.28 8.28
N LEU A 197 15.12 -15.09 7.76
CA LEU A 197 15.61 -14.61 6.46
C LEU A 197 17.13 -14.39 6.43
N THR A 198 17.82 -14.37 7.57
CA THR A 198 19.30 -14.30 7.63
C THR A 198 19.95 -15.66 7.35
N CYS A 199 19.18 -16.76 7.38
CA CYS A 199 19.66 -18.11 7.07
C CYS A 199 19.72 -18.36 5.55
N HIS A 200 20.61 -17.64 4.86
CA HIS A 200 20.71 -17.64 3.40
C HIS A 200 20.77 -19.02 2.76
N ARG A 201 21.50 -19.96 3.37
CA ARG A 201 21.64 -21.32 2.84
C ARG A 201 20.31 -22.07 2.87
N GLU A 202 19.61 -22.05 4.01
CA GLU A 202 18.35 -22.74 4.23
C GLU A 202 17.24 -22.16 3.35
N ILE A 203 17.12 -20.82 3.30
CA ILE A 203 16.12 -20.15 2.47
C ILE A 203 16.37 -20.40 0.99
N SER A 204 17.63 -20.29 0.54
CA SER A 204 18.00 -20.56 -0.85
C SER A 204 17.68 -22.00 -1.24
N GLN A 205 17.97 -22.96 -0.36
CA GLN A 205 17.66 -24.37 -0.61
C GLN A 205 16.17 -24.60 -0.77
N VAL A 206 15.33 -24.00 0.08
CA VAL A 206 13.87 -24.12 -0.02
C VAL A 206 13.35 -23.54 -1.34
N LEU A 207 13.87 -22.39 -1.77
CA LEU A 207 13.52 -21.79 -3.06
C LEU A 207 13.94 -22.68 -4.25
N VAL A 208 15.16 -23.20 -4.24
CA VAL A 208 15.69 -24.11 -5.28
C VAL A 208 14.93 -25.44 -5.32
N ASN A 209 14.50 -25.95 -4.15
CA ASN A 209 13.71 -27.18 -4.03
C ASN A 209 12.26 -27.04 -4.54
N GLY A 210 11.89 -25.89 -5.11
CA GLY A 210 10.65 -25.74 -5.83
C GLY A 210 9.54 -25.00 -5.07
N LEU A 211 9.85 -24.28 -3.98
CA LEU A 211 8.85 -23.48 -3.25
C LEU A 211 8.01 -22.59 -4.17
N VAL A 212 8.64 -22.00 -5.19
CA VAL A 212 8.01 -21.11 -6.18
C VAL A 212 8.05 -21.69 -7.60
N GLY A 213 8.26 -23.00 -7.71
CA GLY A 213 8.34 -23.71 -8.99
C GLY A 213 9.55 -23.34 -9.86
N LYS A 214 9.40 -23.50 -11.17
CA LYS A 214 10.50 -23.43 -12.17
C LYS A 214 11.16 -22.05 -12.29
N HIS A 215 10.52 -20.99 -11.80
CA HIS A 215 11.02 -19.62 -11.88
C HIS A 215 11.71 -19.14 -10.59
N PHE A 216 12.28 -20.07 -9.80
CA PHE A 216 12.93 -19.75 -8.53
C PHE A 216 14.08 -18.75 -8.63
N ALA A 217 14.77 -18.66 -9.77
CA ALA A 217 15.90 -17.76 -9.95
C ALA A 217 15.56 -16.29 -9.64
N LYS A 218 14.38 -15.82 -10.05
CA LYS A 218 13.93 -14.43 -9.76
C LYS A 218 13.62 -14.23 -8.29
N ALA A 219 12.94 -15.20 -7.66
CA ALA A 219 12.62 -15.14 -6.24
C ALA A 219 13.88 -15.21 -5.37
N LEU A 220 14.84 -16.05 -5.75
CA LEU A 220 16.13 -16.19 -5.09
C LEU A 220 16.94 -14.91 -5.20
N ALA A 221 17.05 -14.33 -6.40
CA ALA A 221 17.75 -13.06 -6.59
C ALA A 221 17.11 -11.94 -5.76
N PHE A 222 15.77 -11.83 -5.80
CA PHE A 222 15.03 -10.87 -4.98
C PHE A 222 15.29 -11.06 -3.49
N TYR A 223 15.26 -12.29 -2.98
CA TYR A 223 15.55 -12.58 -1.58
C TYR A 223 16.98 -12.19 -1.19
N LEU A 224 17.98 -12.60 -1.97
CA LEU A 224 19.39 -12.33 -1.65
C LEU A 224 19.70 -10.83 -1.68
N ASP A 225 19.07 -10.09 -2.58
CA ASP A 225 19.28 -8.64 -2.75
C ASP A 225 18.55 -7.81 -1.68
N GLN A 226 17.37 -8.25 -1.24
CA GLN A 226 16.47 -7.41 -0.44
C GLN A 226 16.33 -7.83 1.03
N SER A 227 16.74 -9.04 1.40
CA SER A 227 16.49 -9.58 2.76
C SER A 227 17.16 -8.77 3.87
N LEU A 228 18.43 -8.38 3.72
CA LEU A 228 19.12 -7.59 4.73
C LEU A 228 18.49 -6.20 4.90
N GLN A 229 18.22 -5.51 3.79
CA GLN A 229 17.54 -4.21 3.80
C GLN A 229 16.15 -4.31 4.46
N TYR A 230 15.41 -5.39 4.20
CA TYR A 230 14.13 -5.64 4.83
C TYR A 230 14.26 -5.78 6.36
N ILE A 231 15.19 -6.61 6.85
CA ILE A 231 15.37 -6.80 8.29
C ILE A 231 15.77 -5.49 8.98
N ASP A 232 16.68 -4.73 8.38
CA ASP A 232 17.08 -3.40 8.89
C ASP A 232 15.89 -2.43 8.93
N ASP A 233 15.07 -2.40 7.88
CA ASP A 233 13.86 -1.58 7.81
C ASP A 233 12.86 -1.95 8.91
N ILE A 234 12.64 -3.25 9.15
CA ILE A 234 11.74 -3.71 10.22
C ILE A 234 12.32 -3.37 11.59
N GLN A 235 13.61 -3.51 11.82
CA GLN A 235 14.22 -3.10 13.09
C GLN A 235 14.00 -1.59 13.36
N ARG A 236 14.19 -0.74 12.35
CA ARG A 236 13.96 0.71 12.45
C ARG A 236 12.50 1.08 12.69
N LEU A 237 11.52 0.23 12.33
CA LEU A 237 10.12 0.48 12.68
C LEU A 237 9.92 0.55 14.19
N ARG A 238 10.67 -0.24 14.98
CA ARG A 238 10.59 -0.19 16.43
C ARG A 238 11.10 1.13 17.00
N GLU A 239 12.18 1.65 16.44
CA GLU A 239 12.75 2.94 16.84
C GLU A 239 11.77 4.08 16.55
N LYS A 240 11.01 3.97 15.45
CA LYS A 240 10.00 4.95 15.04
C LYS A 240 8.73 4.91 15.90
N PHE A 241 8.35 3.74 16.40
CA PHE A 241 7.15 3.53 17.22
C PHE A 241 7.53 2.87 18.56
N PRO A 242 8.15 3.63 19.48
CA PRO A 242 8.44 3.12 20.81
C PRO A 242 7.13 2.82 21.54
N LEU A 243 7.15 1.80 22.42
CA LEU A 243 6.00 1.49 23.25
C LEU A 243 5.60 2.70 24.07
N LYS A 244 4.29 2.90 24.22
CA LYS A 244 3.80 3.76 25.29
C LYS A 244 4.00 2.99 26.60
N ASN A 245 4.86 3.54 27.47
CA ASN A 245 4.98 3.11 28.86
C ASN A 245 3.62 3.14 29.57
#